data_AF-A0A5J5BP35-F1
#
_entry.id   AF-A0A5J5BP35-F1
#
_cell.length_a   1.000
_cell.length_b   1.000
_cell.length_c   1.000
_cell.angle_alpha   90.00
_cell.angle_beta   90.00
_cell.angle_gamma   90.00
#
_symmetry.space_group_name_H-M   'P 1'
#
loop_
_entity.id
_entity.type
_entity.pdbx_description
1 polymer ?
#
loop_
_entity_poly.entity_id
_entity_poly.type
_entity_poly.pdbx_seq_one_letter_code
_entity_poly.pdbx_strand_id
1 'polypeptide(L)'
;MNIASGSASLKGLKKRKRGSEKNNYCAQVLDQYLISDQSLGNFPTPKELASLNVEILRKYCNLGLRAAHILKFAQSVESGKLNLKKFEEVCDSASYEKLYGILKNVKGFGPFASATVLMCIGYYEKVPHDTETIRHLSQIHAIQKCNKRNVGSIIKRIYGKYAPFQCLAYWLELLDYYEKQFGRLSELPVSSYGVVTGSIRSRSK
;
A
#
# COMPACT_ATOMS: atom_id res chain seq x y z
N MET A 1 29.59 16.92 -77.45
CA MET A 1 28.53 15.94 -77.79
C MET A 1 27.45 16.03 -76.72
N ASN A 2 26.20 16.23 -77.16
CA ASN A 2 24.95 16.21 -76.38
C ASN A 2 24.85 14.93 -75.51
N ILE A 3 24.07 14.81 -74.43
CA ILE A 3 22.61 14.98 -74.32
C ILE A 3 22.23 15.14 -72.83
N ALA A 4 21.19 15.93 -72.59
CA ALA A 4 20.51 16.16 -71.31
C ALA A 4 19.57 15.01 -70.88
N SER A 5 19.41 14.80 -69.58
CA SER A 5 18.16 14.37 -68.89
C SER A 5 18.44 14.27 -67.38
N GLY A 6 17.59 14.60 -66.42
CA GLY A 6 16.28 15.22 -66.40
C GLY A 6 15.92 15.55 -64.93
N SER A 7 15.20 16.67 -64.75
CA SER A 7 14.21 17.00 -63.69
C SER A 7 14.31 16.40 -62.27
N ALA A 8 14.36 17.25 -61.24
CA ALA A 8 13.17 17.64 -60.46
C ALA A 8 13.54 18.41 -59.16
N SER A 9 12.89 19.56 -58.99
CA SER A 9 12.84 20.43 -57.81
C SER A 9 12.21 19.74 -56.59
N LEU A 10 12.62 20.10 -55.36
CA LEU A 10 11.70 20.63 -54.32
C LEU A 10 12.42 20.99 -53.00
N LYS A 11 12.40 22.31 -52.78
CA LYS A 11 12.47 23.11 -51.55
C LYS A 11 12.27 22.40 -50.19
N GLY A 12 13.22 22.66 -49.29
CA GLY A 12 13.05 23.16 -47.92
C GLY A 12 11.99 22.56 -46.99
N LEU A 13 12.43 21.81 -45.97
CA LEU A 13 11.62 21.44 -44.80
C LEU A 13 12.25 21.98 -43.51
N LYS A 14 11.75 23.14 -43.08
CA LYS A 14 11.90 23.68 -41.72
C LYS A 14 11.22 22.73 -40.72
N LYS A 15 11.97 22.20 -39.74
CA LYS A 15 11.41 21.48 -38.58
C LYS A 15 10.54 22.43 -37.75
N ARG A 16 9.23 22.19 -37.74
CA ARG A 16 8.25 22.86 -36.87
C ARG A 16 8.41 22.39 -35.41
N LYS A 17 8.79 23.29 -34.51
CA LYS A 17 8.57 23.17 -33.06
C LYS A 17 7.06 23.23 -32.81
N ARG A 18 6.46 22.13 -32.33
CA ARG A 18 5.11 22.15 -31.73
C ARG A 18 5.27 22.36 -30.24
N GLY A 19 5.11 23.61 -29.79
CA GLY A 19 4.85 23.89 -28.38
C GLY A 19 3.42 23.44 -28.08
N SER A 20 3.27 22.51 -27.13
CA SER A 20 1.99 22.34 -26.46
C SER A 20 2.07 23.14 -25.16
N GLU A 21 1.43 24.31 -25.13
CA GLU A 21 1.07 24.97 -23.88
C GLU A 21 0.14 24.00 -23.13
N LYS A 22 0.70 23.22 -22.21
CA LYS A 22 -0.08 22.47 -21.25
C LYS A 22 -0.54 23.47 -20.21
N ASN A 23 -1.85 23.64 -20.11
CA ASN A 23 -2.52 24.45 -19.09
C ASN A 23 -1.94 24.11 -17.70
N ASN A 24 -1.10 25.02 -17.18
CA ASN A 24 -0.37 24.88 -15.91
C ASN A 24 -1.23 25.23 -14.69
N TYR A 25 -2.53 25.43 -14.86
CA TYR A 25 -3.46 25.82 -13.80
C TYR A 25 -3.40 24.85 -12.61
N CYS A 26 -3.27 23.55 -12.88
CA CYS A 26 -3.23 22.52 -11.84
C CYS A 26 -1.90 22.49 -11.06
N ALA A 27 -0.79 22.86 -11.71
CA ALA A 27 0.50 22.99 -11.03
C ALA A 27 0.53 24.26 -10.15
N GLN A 28 -0.07 25.35 -10.63
CA GLN A 28 -0.19 26.61 -9.90
C GLN A 28 -1.01 26.47 -8.62
N VAL A 29 -2.12 25.72 -8.65
CA VAL A 29 -2.97 25.47 -7.46
C VAL A 29 -2.24 24.69 -6.37
N LEU A 30 -1.40 23.72 -6.76
CA LEU A 30 -0.60 22.92 -5.83
C LEU A 30 0.63 23.66 -5.32
N ASP A 31 1.32 24.43 -6.16
CA ASP A 31 2.43 25.28 -5.73
C ASP A 31 1.95 26.34 -4.73
N GLN A 32 0.75 26.89 -4.91
CA GLN A 32 0.15 27.83 -3.97
C GLN A 32 -0.23 27.17 -2.63
N TYR A 33 -0.56 25.87 -2.63
CA TYR A 33 -0.78 25.06 -1.41
C TYR A 33 0.53 24.68 -0.70
N LEU A 34 1.61 24.45 -1.44
CA LEU A 34 2.92 24.08 -0.89
C LEU A 34 3.70 25.27 -0.32
N ILE A 35 3.40 26.49 -0.79
CA ILE A 35 4.11 27.72 -0.40
C ILE A 35 3.47 28.40 0.83
N SER A 36 2.22 28.07 1.21
CA SER A 36 1.45 28.92 2.14
C SER A 36 1.20 28.40 3.55
N ASP A 37 1.74 27.25 3.98
CA ASP A 37 1.54 26.88 5.39
C ASP A 37 2.69 26.05 5.98
N GLN A 38 3.29 26.57 7.06
CA GLN A 38 4.01 25.78 8.06
C GLN A 38 3.02 24.97 8.92
N SER A 39 1.86 24.60 8.39
CA SER A 39 0.95 23.65 9.01
C SER A 39 1.65 22.30 9.10
N LEU A 40 1.63 21.69 10.28
CA LEU A 40 1.93 20.27 10.41
C LEU A 40 1.11 19.49 9.37
N GLY A 41 1.80 18.81 8.46
CA GLY A 41 1.17 18.03 7.39
C GLY A 41 0.43 16.83 7.99
N ASN A 42 -0.87 16.99 8.25
CA ASN A 42 -1.75 15.89 8.61
C ASN A 42 -1.95 14.96 7.41
N PHE A 43 -2.29 13.69 7.69
CA PHE A 43 -2.73 12.78 6.64
C PHE A 43 -4.02 13.33 6.01
N PRO A 44 -4.17 13.31 4.67
CA PRO A 44 -5.30 13.95 4.02
C PRO A 44 -6.63 13.26 4.36
N THR A 45 -7.66 14.07 4.51
CA THR A 45 -9.04 13.62 4.72
C THR A 45 -9.62 12.97 3.47
N PRO A 46 -10.68 12.14 3.61
CA PRO A 46 -11.40 11.61 2.45
C PRO A 46 -11.92 12.71 1.52
N LYS A 47 -12.41 13.83 2.06
CA LYS A 47 -12.90 14.99 1.30
C LYS A 47 -11.80 15.61 0.43
N GLU A 48 -10.64 15.88 1.02
CA GLU A 48 -9.49 16.43 0.29
C GLU A 48 -9.06 15.47 -0.83
N LEU A 49 -8.90 14.17 -0.52
CA LEU A 49 -8.54 13.18 -1.53
C LEU A 49 -9.59 13.05 -2.63
N ALA A 50 -10.88 13.10 -2.31
CA ALA A 50 -11.97 12.98 -3.27
C ALA A 50 -12.04 14.16 -4.25
N SER A 51 -11.54 15.33 -3.85
CA SER A 51 -11.46 16.54 -4.67
C SER A 51 -10.29 16.52 -5.67
N LEU A 52 -9.32 15.63 -5.49
CA LEU A 52 -8.13 15.54 -6.34
C LEU A 52 -8.40 14.78 -7.64
N ASN A 53 -7.54 15.03 -8.62
CA ASN A 53 -7.48 14.22 -9.83
C ASN A 53 -6.49 13.04 -9.69
N VAL A 54 -6.81 11.90 -10.30
CA VAL A 54 -5.96 10.69 -10.31
C VAL A 54 -4.58 10.95 -10.90
N GLU A 55 -4.44 11.84 -11.89
CA GLU A 55 -3.13 12.23 -12.44
C GLU A 55 -2.24 12.94 -11.41
N ILE A 56 -2.83 13.73 -10.51
CA ILE A 56 -2.09 14.40 -9.43
C ILE A 56 -1.51 13.33 -8.49
N LEU A 57 -2.34 12.41 -8.03
CA LEU A 57 -1.93 11.30 -7.16
C LEU A 57 -0.86 10.42 -7.81
N ARG A 58 -0.92 10.20 -9.13
CA ARG A 58 0.11 9.47 -9.86
C ARG A 58 1.43 10.22 -9.92
N LYS A 59 1.37 11.52 -10.26
CA LYS A 59 2.55 12.35 -10.51
C LYS A 59 3.31 12.70 -9.23
N TYR A 60 2.59 13.07 -8.17
CA TYR A 60 3.21 13.62 -6.96
C TYR A 60 3.38 12.59 -5.83
N CYS A 61 2.59 11.51 -5.82
CA CYS A 61 2.64 10.51 -4.74
C CYS A 61 3.18 9.14 -5.16
N ASN A 62 3.65 8.97 -6.41
CA ASN A 62 4.19 7.72 -6.93
C ASN A 62 3.25 6.50 -6.73
N LEU A 63 1.95 6.73 -6.86
CA LEU A 63 0.92 5.70 -6.56
C LEU A 63 0.63 4.76 -7.73
N GLY A 64 1.02 5.12 -8.97
CA GLY A 64 0.78 4.29 -10.16
C GLY A 64 -0.68 3.87 -10.32
N LEU A 65 -0.94 2.56 -10.45
CA LEU A 65 -2.30 2.02 -10.56
C LEU A 65 -3.14 2.21 -9.28
N ARG A 66 -2.50 2.32 -8.11
CA ARG A 66 -3.19 2.47 -6.80
C ARG A 66 -3.88 3.82 -6.66
N ALA A 67 -3.41 4.84 -7.36
CA ALA A 67 -4.01 6.19 -7.34
C ALA A 67 -5.52 6.14 -7.61
N ALA A 68 -5.94 5.36 -8.61
CA ALA A 68 -7.35 5.23 -8.97
C ALA A 68 -8.17 4.50 -7.89
N HIS A 69 -7.56 3.57 -7.15
CA HIS A 69 -8.24 2.87 -6.06
C HIS A 69 -8.40 3.78 -4.84
N ILE A 70 -7.35 4.53 -4.49
CA ILE A 70 -7.36 5.49 -3.38
C ILE A 70 -8.40 6.59 -3.63
N LEU A 71 -8.42 7.18 -4.83
CA LEU A 71 -9.41 8.21 -5.18
C LEU A 71 -10.84 7.68 -5.10
N LYS A 72 -11.11 6.50 -5.68
CA LYS A 72 -12.44 5.87 -5.62
C LYS A 72 -12.85 5.52 -4.20
N PHE A 73 -11.91 5.09 -3.36
CA PHE A 73 -12.17 4.80 -1.96
C PHE A 73 -12.56 6.08 -1.22
N ALA A 74 -11.77 7.15 -1.36
CA ALA A 74 -12.05 8.45 -0.76
C ALA A 74 -13.43 8.99 -1.18
N GLN A 75 -13.77 8.92 -2.47
CA GLN A 75 -15.08 9.30 -2.99
C GLN A 75 -16.23 8.45 -2.41
N SER A 76 -16.01 7.14 -2.23
CA SER A 76 -16.99 6.26 -1.62
C SER A 76 -17.24 6.59 -0.15
N VAL A 77 -16.20 7.01 0.57
CA VAL A 77 -16.32 7.44 1.97
C VAL A 77 -17.02 8.81 2.05
N GLU A 78 -16.57 9.78 1.26
CA GLU A 78 -17.13 11.14 1.24
C GLU A 78 -18.61 11.18 0.84
N SER A 79 -19.00 10.36 -0.15
CA SER A 79 -20.41 10.23 -0.57
C SER A 79 -21.28 9.47 0.44
N GLY A 80 -20.71 8.90 1.50
CA GLY A 80 -21.42 8.07 2.48
C GLY A 80 -21.75 6.65 2.00
N LYS A 81 -21.39 6.29 0.75
CA LYS A 81 -21.55 4.92 0.22
C LYS A 81 -20.82 3.89 1.08
N LEU A 82 -19.65 4.24 1.59
CA LEU A 82 -18.91 3.48 2.58
C LEU A 82 -18.84 4.29 3.88
N ASN A 83 -19.69 3.96 4.84
CA ASN A 83 -19.69 4.62 6.14
C ASN A 83 -18.71 3.93 7.10
N LEU A 84 -17.54 4.53 7.29
CA LEU A 84 -16.48 4.00 8.17
C LEU A 84 -16.84 4.09 9.66
N LYS A 85 -17.71 5.01 10.10
CA LYS A 85 -18.10 5.12 11.52
C LYS A 85 -18.77 3.84 12.01
N LYS A 86 -19.53 3.18 11.13
CA LYS A 86 -20.15 1.87 11.39
C LYS A 86 -19.14 0.74 11.61
N PHE A 87 -17.85 0.95 11.33
CA PHE A 87 -16.81 -0.05 11.59
C PHE A 87 -16.31 0.06 13.03
N GLU A 88 -16.37 1.26 13.61
CA GLU A 88 -15.93 1.55 14.98
C GLU A 88 -17.06 1.29 16.00
N GLU A 89 -18.32 1.46 15.60
CA GLU A 89 -19.50 1.23 16.44
C GLU A 89 -19.75 -0.25 16.79
N VAL A 90 -19.02 -1.16 16.16
CA VAL A 90 -19.33 -2.58 16.17
C VAL A 90 -18.26 -3.33 16.96
N CYS A 91 -18.66 -4.01 18.03
CA CYS A 91 -17.74 -4.55 19.05
C CYS A 91 -17.90 -6.05 19.37
N ASP A 92 -18.59 -6.84 18.55
CA ASP A 92 -18.70 -8.29 18.78
C ASP A 92 -17.95 -9.13 17.72
N SER A 93 -17.55 -10.35 18.07
CA SER A 93 -16.81 -11.23 17.14
C SER A 93 -17.66 -11.67 15.93
N ALA A 94 -19.00 -11.63 16.04
CA ALA A 94 -19.92 -11.85 14.92
C ALA A 94 -19.74 -10.80 13.80
N SER A 95 -19.16 -9.66 14.14
CA SER A 95 -18.97 -8.55 13.23
C SER A 95 -17.69 -8.61 12.41
N TYR A 96 -16.72 -9.43 12.81
CA TYR A 96 -15.50 -9.65 12.04
C TYR A 96 -15.81 -10.07 10.59
N GLU A 97 -16.58 -11.15 10.41
CA GLU A 97 -16.86 -11.70 9.08
C GLU A 97 -17.68 -10.73 8.22
N LYS A 98 -18.59 -9.97 8.84
CA LYS A 98 -19.38 -8.94 8.18
C LYS A 98 -18.47 -7.80 7.67
N LEU A 99 -17.63 -7.25 8.53
CA LEU A 99 -16.71 -6.16 8.16
C LEU A 99 -15.67 -6.63 7.15
N TYR A 100 -15.14 -7.85 7.31
CA TYR A 100 -14.24 -8.49 6.35
C TYR A 100 -14.89 -8.63 4.97
N GLY A 101 -16.16 -9.06 4.92
CA GLY A 101 -16.93 -9.14 3.68
C GLY A 101 -17.10 -7.79 2.99
N ILE A 102 -17.36 -6.72 3.76
CA ILE A 102 -17.45 -5.35 3.21
C ILE A 102 -16.10 -4.91 2.66
N LEU A 103 -15.02 -5.04 3.43
CA LEU A 103 -13.67 -4.64 3.03
C LEU A 103 -13.21 -5.36 1.76
N LYS A 104 -13.45 -6.68 1.66
CA LYS A 104 -13.03 -7.48 0.49
C LYS A 104 -13.71 -7.03 -0.81
N ASN A 105 -14.87 -6.39 -0.73
CA ASN A 105 -15.55 -5.82 -1.89
C ASN A 105 -15.00 -4.44 -2.32
N VAL A 106 -14.15 -3.83 -1.50
CA VAL A 106 -13.45 -2.59 -1.85
C VAL A 106 -12.27 -2.91 -2.75
N LYS A 107 -12.21 -2.27 -3.92
CA LYS A 107 -11.11 -2.50 -4.87
C LYS A 107 -9.77 -2.09 -4.25
N GLY A 108 -8.81 -3.02 -4.26
CA GLY A 108 -7.50 -2.85 -3.62
C GLY A 108 -7.38 -3.54 -2.27
N PHE A 109 -8.49 -4.00 -1.68
CA PHE A 109 -8.51 -4.70 -0.40
C PHE A 109 -8.57 -6.21 -0.64
N GLY A 110 -7.39 -6.82 -0.75
CA GLY A 110 -7.25 -8.28 -0.77
C GLY A 110 -7.39 -8.90 0.64
N PRO A 111 -7.24 -10.24 0.76
CA PRO A 111 -7.28 -10.93 2.05
C PRO A 111 -6.30 -10.37 3.09
N PHE A 112 -5.07 -10.03 2.66
CA PHE A 112 -4.05 -9.42 3.51
C PHE A 112 -4.52 -8.04 4.00
N ALA A 113 -4.76 -7.10 3.08
CA ALA A 113 -5.13 -5.73 3.42
C ALA A 113 -6.40 -5.66 4.29
N SER A 114 -7.39 -6.50 4.01
CA SER A 114 -8.63 -6.55 4.81
C SER A 114 -8.35 -7.02 6.25
N ALA A 115 -7.55 -8.08 6.42
CA ALA A 115 -7.17 -8.55 7.76
C ALA A 115 -6.32 -7.51 8.51
N THR A 116 -5.42 -6.81 7.81
CA THR A 116 -4.60 -5.74 8.41
C THR A 116 -5.48 -4.59 8.91
N VAL A 117 -6.46 -4.15 8.13
CA VAL A 117 -7.37 -3.08 8.56
C VAL A 117 -8.18 -3.51 9.78
N LEU A 118 -8.73 -4.72 9.77
CA LEU A 118 -9.49 -5.27 10.90
C LEU A 118 -8.65 -5.33 12.18
N MET A 119 -7.38 -5.75 12.06
CA MET A 119 -6.42 -5.70 13.17
C MET A 119 -6.23 -4.28 13.70
N CYS A 120 -6.09 -3.28 12.83
CA CYS A 120 -5.94 -1.88 13.25
C CYS A 120 -7.16 -1.34 14.00
N ILE A 121 -8.36 -1.89 13.74
CA ILE A 121 -9.61 -1.48 14.42
C ILE A 121 -10.03 -2.45 15.53
N GLY A 122 -9.13 -3.33 15.99
CA GLY A 122 -9.33 -4.12 17.22
C GLY A 122 -9.77 -5.58 17.02
N TYR A 123 -9.84 -6.08 15.79
CA TYR A 123 -10.19 -7.47 15.51
C TYR A 123 -8.95 -8.32 15.20
N TYR A 124 -8.69 -9.33 16.03
CA TYR A 124 -7.43 -10.07 16.03
C TYR A 124 -7.56 -11.54 15.60
N GLU A 125 -8.73 -11.95 15.12
CA GLU A 125 -9.05 -13.35 14.82
C GLU A 125 -8.22 -13.93 13.68
N LYS A 126 -7.75 -13.06 12.76
CA LYS A 126 -7.04 -13.45 11.55
C LYS A 126 -5.69 -12.78 11.45
N VAL A 127 -4.65 -13.60 11.30
CA VAL A 127 -3.29 -13.13 10.99
C VAL A 127 -3.22 -12.68 9.52
N PRO A 128 -2.94 -11.39 9.24
CA PRO A 128 -2.60 -10.94 7.89
C PRO A 128 -1.26 -11.58 7.53
N HIS A 129 -1.25 -12.40 6.48
CA HIS A 129 -0.06 -13.17 6.13
C HIS A 129 0.48 -12.83 4.75
N ASP A 130 1.79 -12.72 4.67
CA ASP A 130 2.55 -12.41 3.47
C ASP A 130 3.80 -13.31 3.36
N THR A 131 4.78 -12.88 2.58
CA THR A 131 6.06 -13.60 2.44
C THR A 131 6.88 -13.60 3.73
N GLU A 132 6.78 -12.56 4.55
CA GLU A 132 7.47 -12.46 5.83
C GLU A 132 6.87 -13.42 6.84
N THR A 133 5.54 -13.56 6.85
CA THR A 133 4.86 -14.59 7.66
C THR A 133 5.30 -16.00 7.26
N ILE A 134 5.39 -16.30 5.97
CA ILE A 134 5.88 -17.61 5.49
C ILE A 134 7.33 -17.85 5.94
N ARG A 135 8.20 -16.84 5.83
CA ARG A 135 9.60 -16.91 6.27
C ARG A 135 9.68 -17.19 7.78
N HIS A 136 8.96 -16.42 8.58
CA HIS A 136 8.91 -16.56 10.03
C HIS A 136 8.47 -17.96 10.45
N LEU A 137 7.36 -18.46 9.89
CA LEU A 137 6.84 -19.79 10.19
C LEU A 137 7.81 -20.91 9.76
N SER A 138 8.50 -20.73 8.64
CA SER A 138 9.51 -21.69 8.18
C SER A 138 10.71 -21.76 9.13
N GLN A 139 11.19 -20.61 9.62
CA GLN A 139 12.40 -20.53 10.46
C GLN A 139 12.14 -20.87 11.92
N ILE A 140 11.06 -20.34 12.52
CA ILE A 140 10.80 -20.43 13.96
C ILE A 140 10.08 -21.72 14.32
N HIS A 141 9.14 -22.14 13.48
CA HIS A 141 8.38 -23.39 13.69
C HIS A 141 8.97 -24.57 12.90
N ALA A 142 10.14 -24.40 12.29
CA ALA A 142 10.85 -25.41 11.48
C ALA A 142 9.97 -26.06 10.38
N ILE A 143 9.05 -25.29 9.79
CA ILE A 143 8.08 -25.82 8.82
C ILE A 143 8.68 -25.81 7.41
N GLN A 144 9.26 -26.94 7.02
CA GLN A 144 10.00 -27.11 5.77
C GLN A 144 9.17 -26.84 4.49
N LYS A 145 7.84 -27.04 4.52
CA LYS A 145 6.95 -26.89 3.34
C LYS A 145 5.94 -25.75 3.47
N CYS A 146 6.28 -24.63 4.14
CA CYS A 146 5.39 -23.47 4.22
C CYS A 146 5.37 -22.67 2.91
N ASN A 147 4.18 -22.39 2.38
CA ASN A 147 3.99 -21.60 1.15
C ASN A 147 2.62 -20.90 1.12
N LYS A 148 2.39 -20.05 0.11
CA LYS A 148 1.16 -19.25 -0.03
C LYS A 148 -0.14 -20.06 -0.03
N ARG A 149 -0.11 -21.35 -0.43
CA ARG A 149 -1.31 -22.20 -0.51
C ARG A 149 -1.70 -22.81 0.84
N ASN A 150 -0.73 -23.08 1.71
CA ASN A 150 -0.95 -23.78 2.98
C ASN A 150 -0.68 -22.93 4.23
N VAL A 151 -0.14 -21.72 4.07
CA VAL A 151 0.15 -20.82 5.21
C VAL A 151 -1.06 -20.58 6.11
N GLY A 152 -2.26 -20.45 5.54
CA GLY A 152 -3.48 -20.27 6.33
C GLY A 152 -3.80 -21.45 7.26
N SER A 153 -3.65 -22.69 6.80
CA SER A 153 -3.88 -23.87 7.65
C SER A 153 -2.78 -24.04 8.69
N ILE A 154 -1.53 -23.70 8.34
CA ILE A 154 -0.40 -23.69 9.28
C ILE A 154 -0.63 -22.67 10.40
N ILE A 155 -1.02 -21.44 10.05
CA ILE A 155 -1.37 -20.39 11.02
C ILE A 155 -2.47 -20.88 11.96
N LYS A 156 -3.54 -21.48 11.42
CA LYS A 156 -4.64 -22.03 12.24
C LYS A 156 -4.14 -23.10 13.21
N ARG A 157 -3.20 -23.95 12.79
CA ARG A 157 -2.62 -25.00 13.64
C ARG A 157 -1.76 -24.43 14.77
N ILE A 158 -0.95 -23.40 14.51
CA ILE A 158 -0.01 -22.83 15.50
C ILE A 158 -0.73 -21.86 16.43
N TYR A 159 -1.42 -20.89 15.84
CA TYR A 159 -1.97 -19.75 16.59
C TYR A 159 -3.45 -19.93 16.91
N GLY A 160 -4.16 -20.93 16.37
CA GLY A 160 -5.59 -21.13 16.61
C GLY A 160 -5.97 -21.25 18.08
N LYS A 161 -5.06 -21.76 18.92
CA LYS A 161 -5.22 -21.83 20.38
C LYS A 161 -5.33 -20.47 21.09
N TYR A 162 -4.94 -19.38 20.42
CA TYR A 162 -5.01 -18.02 20.97
C TYR A 162 -6.30 -17.29 20.61
N ALA A 163 -7.30 -17.97 20.05
CA ALA A 163 -8.57 -17.33 19.69
C ALA A 163 -9.18 -16.51 20.84
N PRO A 164 -9.69 -15.29 20.59
CA PRO A 164 -9.75 -14.55 19.31
C PRO A 164 -8.52 -13.66 19.00
N PHE A 165 -7.39 -13.85 19.70
CA PHE A 165 -6.19 -13.00 19.64
C PHE A 165 -5.03 -13.61 18.83
N GLN A 166 -5.33 -14.42 17.81
CA GLN A 166 -4.32 -15.11 17.00
C GLN A 166 -3.32 -14.14 16.35
N CYS A 167 -3.81 -12.99 15.87
CA CYS A 167 -3.00 -11.94 15.29
C CYS A 167 -2.00 -11.35 16.29
N LEU A 168 -2.44 -11.05 17.52
CA LEU A 168 -1.56 -10.50 18.56
C LEU A 168 -0.48 -11.50 18.96
N ALA A 169 -0.83 -12.78 19.12
CA ALA A 169 0.14 -13.82 19.43
C ALA A 169 1.23 -13.94 18.34
N TYR A 170 0.82 -13.87 17.07
CA TYR A 170 1.77 -13.84 15.95
C TYR A 170 2.69 -12.61 16.01
N TRP A 171 2.15 -11.42 16.22
CA TRP A 171 2.95 -10.19 16.27
C TRP A 171 3.93 -10.16 17.44
N LEU A 172 3.53 -10.66 18.61
CA LEU A 172 4.42 -10.77 19.77
C LEU A 172 5.58 -11.73 19.51
N GLU A 173 5.32 -12.88 18.88
CA GLU A 173 6.38 -13.84 18.52
C GLU A 173 7.31 -13.28 17.43
N LEU A 174 6.75 -12.55 16.46
CA LEU A 174 7.54 -11.87 15.43
C LEU A 174 8.42 -10.77 16.04
N LEU A 175 7.87 -9.96 16.95
CA LEU A 175 8.59 -8.93 17.67
C LEU A 175 9.73 -9.53 18.49
N ASP A 176 9.45 -10.54 19.32
CA ASP A 176 10.46 -11.24 20.13
C ASP A 176 11.58 -11.83 19.25
N TYR A 177 11.23 -12.39 18.09
CA TYR A 177 12.24 -12.84 17.13
C TYR A 177 13.15 -11.71 16.68
N TYR A 178 12.60 -10.56 16.26
CA TYR A 178 13.40 -9.43 15.81
C TYR A 178 14.25 -8.84 16.95
N GLU A 179 13.68 -8.71 18.15
CA GLU A 179 14.40 -8.15 19.30
C GLU A 179 15.57 -9.04 19.76
N LYS A 180 15.45 -10.36 19.66
CA LYS A 180 16.56 -11.29 19.90
C LYS A 180 17.72 -11.11 18.92
N GLN A 181 17.46 -10.60 17.72
CA GLN A 181 18.50 -10.42 16.69
C GLN A 181 19.10 -9.02 16.68
N PHE A 182 18.29 -8.01 16.96
CA PHE A 182 18.66 -6.61 16.75
C PHE A 182 18.67 -5.78 18.06
N GLY A 183 18.34 -6.39 19.19
CA GLY A 183 18.07 -5.66 20.43
C GLY A 183 16.67 -5.04 20.42
N ARG A 184 16.34 -4.27 21.47
CA ARG A 184 15.02 -3.65 21.61
C ARG A 184 14.72 -2.73 20.43
N LEU A 185 13.63 -3.01 19.71
CA LEU A 185 13.31 -2.24 18.51
C LEU A 185 12.94 -0.79 18.84
N SER A 186 12.40 -0.54 20.04
CA SER A 186 12.09 0.80 20.54
C SER A 186 13.31 1.68 20.80
N GLU A 187 14.50 1.07 20.92
CA GLU A 187 15.76 1.75 21.22
C GLU A 187 16.66 1.86 19.97
N LEU A 188 16.17 1.41 18.81
CA LEU A 188 16.94 1.44 17.56
C LEU A 188 17.16 2.87 17.05
N PRO A 189 18.40 3.23 16.66
CA PRO A 189 18.63 4.50 15.98
C PRO A 189 18.00 4.47 14.58
N VAL A 190 17.53 5.64 14.13
CA VAL A 190 16.85 5.80 12.82
C VAL A 190 17.70 5.28 11.65
N SER A 191 19.03 5.45 11.74
CA SER A 191 19.99 4.95 10.74
C SER A 191 19.96 3.43 10.56
N SER A 192 19.46 2.69 11.54
CA SER A 192 19.41 1.22 11.55
C SER A 192 18.06 0.65 11.10
N TYR A 193 17.04 1.45 10.84
CA TYR A 193 15.72 0.92 10.44
C TYR A 193 15.79 0.10 9.14
N GLY A 194 16.64 0.50 8.20
CA GLY A 194 16.80 -0.20 6.93
C GLY A 194 17.43 -1.60 7.03
N VAL A 195 18.06 -1.94 8.16
CA VAL A 195 18.72 -3.25 8.36
C VAL A 195 17.83 -4.27 9.07
N VAL A 196 16.72 -3.83 9.68
CA VAL A 196 15.79 -4.71 10.39
C VAL A 196 14.81 -5.32 9.40
N THR A 197 15.27 -6.35 8.69
CA THR A 197 14.45 -7.09 7.72
C THR A 197 14.82 -8.56 7.69
N GLY A 198 13.81 -9.41 7.50
CA GLY A 198 13.97 -10.84 7.28
C GLY A 198 14.79 -11.22 6.04
N SER A 199 14.97 -10.29 5.08
CA SER A 199 15.60 -10.54 3.78
C SER A 199 17.13 -10.47 3.80
N ILE A 200 17.75 -9.71 4.72
CA ILE A 200 19.21 -9.47 4.67
C ILE A 200 20.02 -10.74 5.00
N ARG A 201 19.48 -11.67 5.78
CA ARG A 201 20.18 -12.91 6.16
C ARG A 201 20.15 -14.04 5.12
N SER A 202 19.37 -13.93 4.04
CA SER A 202 19.41 -14.97 2.98
C SER A 202 20.66 -14.86 2.08
N ARG A 203 21.52 -13.86 2.29
CA ARG A 203 22.73 -13.61 1.49
C ARG A 203 24.05 -13.95 2.21
N SER A 204 24.00 -14.50 3.42
CA SER A 204 25.19 -14.80 4.23
C SER A 204 25.32 -16.29 4.56
N LYS A 205 24.87 -17.17 3.67
CA LYS A 205 25.13 -18.61 3.74
C LYS A 205 25.82 -19.07 2.47
#